data_AF-A0A2V9Z691-F1
#
_entry.id   AF-A0A2V9Z691-F1
#
_cell.length_a   1.000
_cell.length_b   1.000
_cell.length_c   1.000
_cell.angle_alpha   90.00
_cell.angle_beta   90.00
_cell.angle_gamma   90.00
#
_symmetry.space_group_name_H-M   'P 1'
#
loop_
_entity.id
_entity.type
_entity.pdbx_description
1 polymer ?
#
loop_
_entity_poly.entity_id
_entity_poly.type
_entity_poly.pdbx_seq_one_letter_code
_entity_poly.pdbx_strand_id
1 'polypeptide(L)'
;MAHKQMIWRIFIILIAFVCLMQAQTLRRVGTIDLPGPKGERFDYLTMDEEDHWLLSAHLGPGILYVIDVQTNKLVQAIPGVPGITGVEYVPELRKVYTSDWGEEKIGIVDLQTVKVVKSLATAAKPNGSTLHHFTKSTS
;
A
#
# COMPACT_ATOMS: atom_id res chain seq x y z
N MET A 1 -2.37 11.43 60.66
CA MET A 1 -1.93 12.40 59.63
C MET A 1 -1.13 11.75 58.48
N ALA A 2 -0.21 10.81 58.73
CA ALA A 2 0.58 10.12 57.69
C ALA A 2 -0.26 9.34 56.65
N HIS A 3 -1.38 8.74 57.05
CA HIS A 3 -2.25 7.96 56.17
C HIS A 3 -2.92 8.78 55.06
N LYS A 4 -3.33 10.03 55.35
CA LYS A 4 -3.93 10.94 54.36
C LYS A 4 -2.91 11.39 53.30
N GLN A 5 -1.66 11.61 53.73
CA GLN A 5 -0.54 11.98 52.86
C GLN A 5 -0.16 10.82 51.92
N MET A 6 -0.22 9.58 52.41
CA MET A 6 0.10 8.40 51.60
C MET A 6 -0.95 8.13 50.51
N ILE A 7 -2.24 8.26 50.81
CA ILE A 7 -3.33 8.12 49.83
C ILE A 7 -3.21 9.18 48.73
N TRP A 8 -2.90 10.43 49.09
CA TRP A 8 -2.75 11.52 48.13
C TRP A 8 -1.58 11.27 47.16
N ARG A 9 -0.47 10.72 47.65
CA ARG A 9 0.70 10.39 46.81
C ARG A 9 0.42 9.24 45.85
N ILE A 10 -0.29 8.20 46.29
CA ILE A 10 -0.73 7.10 45.42
C ILE A 10 -1.68 7.63 44.35
N PHE A 11 -2.59 8.55 44.70
CA PHE A 11 -3.52 9.16 43.76
C PHE A 11 -2.80 10.00 42.68
N ILE A 12 -1.78 10.79 43.06
CA ILE A 12 -0.95 11.53 42.10
C ILE A 12 -0.18 10.58 41.17
N ILE A 13 0.40 9.51 41.70
CA ILE A 13 1.15 8.53 40.89
C ILE A 13 0.20 7.80 39.92
N LEU A 14 -1.02 7.47 40.36
CA LEU A 14 -2.02 6.84 39.49
C LEU A 14 -2.46 7.78 38.35
N ILE A 15 -2.66 9.07 38.63
CA ILE A 15 -2.99 10.08 37.62
C ILE A 15 -1.85 10.26 36.61
N ALA A 16 -0.60 10.30 37.07
CA ALA A 16 0.56 10.39 36.19
C ALA A 16 0.71 9.15 35.28
N PHE A 17 0.37 7.96 35.79
CA PHE A 17 0.41 6.70 35.03
C PHE A 17 -0.69 6.63 33.96
N VAL A 18 -1.89 7.15 34.24
CA VAL A 18 -2.98 7.26 33.25
C VAL A 18 -2.64 8.25 32.13
N CYS A 19 -1.87 9.31 32.42
CA CYS A 19 -1.46 10.29 31.43
C CYS A 19 -0.37 9.77 30.46
N LEU A 20 0.44 8.79 30.90
CA LEU A 20 1.47 8.11 30.09
C LEU A 20 0.89 7.07 29.11
N MET A 21 -0.37 6.69 29.28
CA MET A 21 -1.12 5.83 28.36
C MET A 21 -1.81 6.66 27.26
N GLN A 22 -1.10 7.62 26.65
CA GLN A 22 -1.55 8.21 25.40
C GLN A 22 -1.38 7.17 24.28
N ALA A 23 -2.49 6.55 23.89
CA ALA A 23 -2.55 5.79 22.65
C ALA A 23 -2.08 6.68 21.50
N GLN A 24 -1.06 6.25 20.75
CA GLN A 24 -0.63 7.00 19.57
C GLN A 24 -1.76 6.97 18.55
N THR A 25 -2.38 8.13 18.34
CA THR A 25 -3.42 8.27 17.33
C THR A 25 -2.77 8.50 15.98
N LEU A 26 -3.28 7.83 14.94
CA LEU A 26 -2.89 8.15 13.58
C LEU A 26 -3.33 9.57 13.26
N ARG A 27 -2.39 10.39 12.80
CA ARG A 27 -2.65 11.73 12.26
C ARG A 27 -2.40 11.71 10.76
N ARG A 28 -3.28 12.35 9.99
CA ARG A 28 -3.01 12.61 8.57
C ARG A 28 -1.78 13.50 8.43
N VAL A 29 -0.73 12.98 7.81
CA VAL A 29 0.53 13.70 7.59
C VAL A 29 0.60 14.38 6.21
N GLY A 30 -0.24 13.97 5.26
CA GLY A 30 -0.30 14.53 3.93
C GLY A 30 -1.45 13.97 3.11
N THR A 31 -1.57 14.49 1.88
CA THR A 31 -2.45 14.00 0.82
C THR A 31 -1.66 14.05 -0.47
N ILE A 32 -1.83 13.04 -1.32
CA ILE A 32 -1.23 12.98 -2.66
C ILE A 32 -2.39 13.01 -3.65
N ASP A 33 -2.45 14.05 -4.47
CA ASP A 33 -3.45 14.15 -5.53
C ASP A 33 -3.03 13.25 -6.70
N LEU A 34 -3.92 12.33 -7.09
CA LEU A 34 -3.69 11.38 -8.18
C LEU A 34 -4.51 11.78 -9.42
N PRO A 35 -3.94 11.67 -10.64
CA PRO A 35 -4.63 12.01 -11.87
C PRO A 35 -5.65 10.94 -12.23
N GLY A 36 -6.85 11.33 -12.64
CA GLY A 36 -7.92 10.41 -13.02
C GLY A 36 -9.29 10.92 -12.57
N PRO A 37 -10.37 10.21 -12.90
CA PRO A 37 -11.71 10.53 -12.41
C PRO A 37 -11.75 10.48 -10.88
N LYS A 38 -12.46 11.43 -10.28
CA LYS A 38 -12.67 11.49 -8.83
C LYS A 38 -13.86 10.62 -8.42
N GLY A 39 -13.80 10.04 -7.23
CA GLY A 39 -14.89 9.24 -6.68
C GLY A 39 -14.96 7.81 -7.22
N GLU A 40 -14.01 7.43 -8.07
CA GLU A 40 -13.85 6.07 -8.56
C GLU A 40 -13.15 5.19 -7.53
N ARG A 41 -13.44 3.89 -7.58
CA ARG A 41 -12.97 2.92 -6.58
C ARG A 41 -11.48 2.63 -6.75
N PHE A 42 -10.76 2.68 -5.64
CA PHE A 42 -9.44 2.06 -5.45
C PHE A 42 -9.59 0.65 -4.86
N ASP A 43 -8.62 -0.22 -5.08
CA ASP A 43 -8.60 -1.57 -4.51
C ASP A 43 -7.31 -1.83 -3.72
N TYR A 44 -6.46 -2.76 -4.16
CA TYR A 44 -5.25 -3.12 -3.42
C TYR A 44 -4.14 -2.07 -3.54
N LEU A 45 -3.22 -2.14 -2.58
CA LEU A 45 -1.95 -1.45 -2.61
C LEU A 45 -0.85 -2.40 -2.10
N THR A 46 0.38 -2.14 -2.52
CA THR A 46 1.57 -2.82 -1.99
C THR A 46 2.69 -1.81 -1.79
N MET A 47 3.61 -2.10 -0.87
CA MET A 47 4.76 -1.26 -0.58
C MET A 47 6.04 -2.02 -0.92
N ASP A 48 6.96 -1.35 -1.59
CA ASP A 48 8.34 -1.76 -1.67
C ASP A 48 9.17 -1.05 -0.61
N GLU A 49 9.85 -1.82 0.24
CA GLU A 49 10.66 -1.26 1.32
C GLU A 49 11.99 -0.70 0.83
N GLU A 50 12.55 -1.23 -0.28
CA GLU A 50 13.86 -0.84 -0.80
C GLU A 50 13.80 0.45 -1.63
N ASP A 51 12.91 0.52 -2.62
CA ASP A 51 12.71 1.73 -3.45
C ASP A 51 11.81 2.77 -2.76
N HIS A 52 11.20 2.42 -1.62
CA HIS A 52 10.20 3.23 -0.92
C HIS A 52 9.03 3.64 -1.81
N TRP A 53 8.52 2.68 -2.58
CA TRP A 53 7.41 2.88 -3.50
C TRP A 53 6.13 2.28 -2.97
N LEU A 54 5.08 3.09 -2.91
CA LEU A 54 3.70 2.63 -2.76
C LEU A 54 3.09 2.46 -4.14
N LEU A 55 2.67 1.24 -4.46
CA LEU A 55 1.94 0.93 -5.67
C LEU A 55 0.46 0.76 -5.35
N SER A 56 -0.44 1.37 -6.14
CA SER A 56 -1.87 1.37 -5.85
C SER A 56 -2.72 1.13 -7.09
N ALA A 57 -3.72 0.26 -6.95
CA ALA A 57 -4.72 -0.04 -7.97
C ALA A 57 -5.88 0.96 -7.93
N HIS A 58 -6.07 1.72 -9.00
CA HIS A 58 -7.26 2.51 -9.23
C HIS A 58 -8.20 1.74 -10.15
N LEU A 59 -9.03 0.90 -9.53
CA LEU A 59 -9.90 -0.08 -10.21
C LEU A 59 -10.80 0.58 -11.25
N GLY A 60 -11.50 1.66 -10.88
CA GLY A 60 -12.50 2.30 -11.75
C GLY A 60 -11.94 2.69 -13.13
N PRO A 61 -10.91 3.55 -13.21
CA PRO A 61 -10.30 3.93 -14.48
C PRO A 61 -9.25 2.95 -15.02
N GLY A 62 -8.89 1.88 -14.29
CA GLY A 62 -7.89 0.91 -14.72
C GLY A 62 -6.49 1.51 -14.81
N ILE A 63 -6.03 2.13 -13.71
CA ILE A 63 -4.73 2.80 -13.60
C ILE A 63 -3.93 2.20 -12.45
N LEU A 64 -2.67 1.87 -12.70
CA LEU A 64 -1.67 1.58 -11.68
C LEU A 64 -0.89 2.86 -11.34
N TYR A 65 -0.86 3.25 -10.06
CA TYR A 65 -0.02 4.34 -9.58
C TYR A 65 1.25 3.80 -8.93
N VAL A 66 2.36 4.49 -9.15
CA VAL A 66 3.63 4.31 -8.42
C VAL A 66 3.95 5.62 -7.72
N ILE A 67 4.06 5.59 -6.40
CA ILE A 67 4.19 6.77 -5.54
C ILE A 67 5.46 6.61 -4.70
N ASP A 68 6.33 7.62 -4.71
CA ASP A 68 7.47 7.69 -3.82
C ASP A 68 7.01 8.28 -2.48
N VAL A 69 7.09 7.45 -1.43
CA VAL A 69 6.61 7.83 -0.09
C VAL A 69 7.62 8.64 0.71
N GLN A 70 8.90 8.68 0.30
CA GLN A 70 9.87 9.58 0.91
C GLN A 70 9.60 11.02 0.50
N THR A 71 9.27 11.24 -0.78
CA THR A 71 9.03 12.59 -1.32
C THR A 71 7.54 12.96 -1.36
N ASN A 72 6.64 12.03 -1.08
CA ASN A 72 5.18 12.16 -1.24
C ASN A 72 4.78 12.59 -2.66
N LYS A 73 5.44 12.03 -3.67
CA LYS A 73 5.22 12.38 -5.08
C LYS A 73 4.77 11.18 -5.90
N LEU A 74 3.87 11.44 -6.82
CA LEU A 74 3.54 10.49 -7.88
C LEU A 74 4.77 10.34 -8.81
N VAL A 75 5.23 9.11 -8.98
CA VAL A 75 6.31 8.74 -9.91
C VAL A 75 5.72 8.41 -11.27
N GLN A 76 4.71 7.54 -11.32
CA GLN A 76 4.07 7.09 -12.56
C GLN A 76 2.56 6.86 -12.36
N ALA A 77 1.79 7.14 -13.41
CA ALA A 77 0.39 6.74 -13.56
C ALA A 77 0.27 5.94 -14.86
N ILE A 78 -0.02 4.65 -14.75
CA ILE A 78 0.09 3.71 -15.85
C ILE A 78 -1.31 3.16 -16.17
N PRO A 79 -1.98 3.65 -17.23
CA PRO A 79 -3.26 3.11 -17.65
C PRO A 79 -3.09 1.77 -18.37
N GLY A 80 -4.21 1.14 -18.72
CA GLY A 80 -4.22 -0.09 -19.53
C GLY A 80 -4.29 -1.38 -18.71
N VAL A 81 -4.75 -1.28 -17.47
CA VAL A 81 -4.99 -2.41 -16.56
C VAL A 81 -6.47 -2.39 -16.12
N PRO A 82 -7.43 -2.73 -17.02
CA PRO A 82 -8.85 -2.50 -16.77
C PRO A 82 -9.39 -3.34 -15.60
N GLY A 83 -10.04 -2.69 -14.65
CA GLY A 83 -10.49 -3.36 -13.43
C GLY A 83 -9.35 -3.92 -12.59
N ILE A 84 -8.18 -3.26 -12.59
CA ILE A 84 -7.05 -3.64 -11.74
C ILE A 84 -7.50 -3.81 -10.29
N THR A 85 -7.10 -4.94 -9.70
CA THR A 85 -7.36 -5.31 -8.31
C THR A 85 -6.03 -5.58 -7.60
N GLY A 86 -5.54 -6.82 -7.61
CA GLY A 86 -4.25 -7.21 -7.06
C GLY A 86 -3.06 -6.53 -7.74
N VAL A 87 -2.01 -6.24 -6.95
CA VAL A 87 -0.78 -5.55 -7.38
C VAL A 87 0.41 -6.17 -6.67
N GLU A 88 1.28 -6.85 -7.41
CA GLU A 88 2.51 -7.45 -6.88
C GLU A 88 3.74 -6.85 -7.59
N TYR A 89 4.58 -6.14 -6.86
CA TYR A 89 5.83 -5.61 -7.40
C TYR A 89 6.98 -6.59 -7.21
N VAL A 90 7.80 -6.74 -8.24
CA VAL A 90 9.02 -7.57 -8.29
C VAL A 90 10.21 -6.64 -8.52
N PRO A 91 10.92 -6.19 -7.47
CA PRO A 91 12.00 -5.21 -7.58
C PRO A 91 13.11 -5.65 -8.53
N GLU A 92 13.54 -6.91 -8.46
CA GLU A 92 14.63 -7.45 -9.27
C GLU A 92 14.33 -7.48 -10.77
N LEU A 93 13.04 -7.45 -11.14
CA LEU A 93 12.59 -7.37 -12.53
C LEU A 93 12.11 -5.98 -12.92
N ARG A 94 11.95 -5.05 -11.97
CA ARG A 94 11.28 -3.75 -12.14
C ARG A 94 9.92 -3.89 -12.83
N LYS A 95 9.15 -4.91 -12.42
CA LYS A 95 7.85 -5.26 -13.00
C LYS A 95 6.77 -5.36 -11.94
N VAL A 96 5.56 -5.05 -12.35
CA VAL A 96 4.35 -5.19 -11.53
C VAL A 96 3.42 -6.17 -12.21
N TYR A 97 2.93 -7.14 -11.44
CA TYR A 97 1.95 -8.11 -11.87
C TYR A 97 0.60 -7.70 -11.30
N THR A 98 -0.38 -7.55 -12.18
CA THR A 98 -1.71 -7.03 -11.83
C THR A 98 -2.78 -8.07 -12.06
N SER A 99 -3.76 -8.16 -11.17
CA SER A 99 -5.00 -8.91 -11.42
C SER A 99 -6.00 -7.98 -12.10
N ASP A 100 -6.23 -8.18 -13.39
CA ASP A 100 -7.07 -7.31 -14.21
C ASP A 100 -8.48 -7.91 -14.32
N TRP A 101 -9.33 -7.60 -13.34
CA TRP A 101 -10.68 -8.15 -13.23
C TRP A 101 -11.54 -7.85 -14.46
N GLY A 102 -11.34 -6.68 -15.08
CA GLY A 102 -12.11 -6.24 -16.24
C GLY A 102 -11.82 -7.01 -17.52
N GLU A 103 -10.70 -7.73 -17.59
CA GLU A 103 -10.29 -8.50 -18.78
C GLU A 103 -10.00 -9.98 -18.51
N GLU A 104 -10.14 -10.46 -17.27
CA GLU A 104 -9.84 -11.86 -16.90
C GLU A 104 -8.39 -12.25 -17.22
N LYS A 105 -7.45 -11.37 -16.84
CA LYS A 105 -6.02 -11.53 -17.11
C LYS A 105 -5.16 -11.19 -15.90
N ILE A 106 -3.92 -11.70 -15.92
CA ILE A 106 -2.80 -11.08 -15.24
C ILE A 106 -2.10 -10.13 -16.20
N GLY A 107 -2.01 -8.85 -15.86
CA GLY A 107 -1.19 -7.87 -16.55
C GLY A 107 0.25 -7.92 -16.04
N ILE A 108 1.22 -7.74 -16.95
CA ILE A 108 2.63 -7.55 -16.59
C ILE A 108 3.03 -6.15 -17.04
N VAL A 109 3.19 -5.25 -16.08
CA VAL A 109 3.62 -3.88 -16.29
C VAL A 109 5.13 -3.79 -16.08
N ASP A 110 5.84 -3.20 -17.04
CA ASP A 110 7.26 -2.92 -16.94
C ASP A 110 7.45 -1.45 -16.55
N LEU A 111 8.09 -1.19 -15.40
CA LEU A 111 8.23 0.17 -14.86
C LEU A 111 9.38 0.96 -15.50
N GLN A 112 10.26 0.30 -16.26
CA GLN A 112 11.29 0.99 -17.04
C GLN A 112 10.70 1.60 -18.30
N THR A 113 9.82 0.83 -18.96
CA THR A 113 9.15 1.25 -20.20
C THR A 113 7.76 1.85 -19.98
N VAL A 114 7.27 1.84 -18.73
CA VAL A 114 6.01 2.45 -18.27
C VAL A 114 4.80 1.95 -19.07
N LYS A 115 4.72 0.63 -19.28
CA LYS A 115 3.65 0.03 -20.09
C LYS A 115 3.35 -1.41 -19.68
N VAL A 116 2.15 -1.86 -20.01
CA VAL A 116 1.81 -3.30 -20.01
C VAL A 116 2.60 -3.96 -21.15
N VAL A 117 3.52 -4.86 -20.81
CA VAL A 117 4.38 -5.57 -21.77
C VAL A 117 3.84 -6.95 -22.14
N LYS A 118 2.97 -7.51 -21.31
CA LYS A 118 2.35 -8.82 -21.55
C LYS A 118 1.06 -8.92 -20.74
N SER A 119 0.15 -9.75 -21.22
CA SER A 119 -1.00 -10.21 -20.43
C SER A 119 -1.14 -11.72 -20.54
N LEU A 120 -1.58 -12.35 -19.46
CA LEU A 120 -1.79 -13.79 -19.36
C LEU A 120 -3.25 -14.06 -19.01
N ALA A 121 -3.92 -14.95 -19.72
CA ALA A 121 -5.31 -15.29 -19.41
C ALA A 121 -5.43 -15.96 -18.03
N THR A 122 -6.51 -15.67 -17.31
CA THR A 122 -6.86 -16.33 -16.04
C THR A 122 -8.24 -16.98 -16.14
N ALA A 123 -8.67 -17.61 -15.04
CA ALA A 123 -10.09 -17.82 -14.83
C ALA A 123 -10.84 -16.48 -14.66
N ALA A 124 -12.16 -16.53 -14.63
CA ALA A 124 -12.99 -15.34 -14.53
C ALA A 124 -12.67 -14.52 -13.28
N LYS A 125 -12.64 -13.19 -13.46
CA LYS A 125 -12.66 -12.20 -12.36
C LYS A 125 -11.52 -12.40 -11.34
N PRO A 126 -10.24 -12.41 -11.75
CA PRO A 126 -9.13 -12.42 -10.81
C PRO A 126 -9.23 -11.20 -9.87
N ASN A 127 -8.82 -11.38 -8.62
CA ASN A 127 -8.93 -10.34 -7.59
C ASN A 127 -7.62 -10.25 -6.79
N GLY A 128 -7.59 -10.78 -5.55
CA GLY A 128 -6.38 -10.85 -4.76
C GLY A 128 -5.31 -11.72 -5.42
N SER A 129 -4.07 -11.24 -5.34
CA SER A 129 -2.85 -11.94 -5.73
C SER A 129 -1.91 -12.02 -4.54
N THR A 130 -0.89 -12.86 -4.66
CA THR A 130 0.27 -12.83 -3.77
C THR A 130 1.47 -13.33 -4.54
N LEU A 131 2.61 -12.68 -4.35
CA LEU A 131 3.89 -13.12 -4.86
C LEU A 131 4.68 -13.85 -3.79
N HIS A 132 5.15 -15.05 -4.10
CA HIS A 132 6.08 -15.78 -3.26
C HIS A 132 7.52 -15.50 -3.70
N HIS A 133 8.30 -14.80 -2.86
CA HIS A 133 9.73 -14.59 -3.09
C HIS A 133 10.51 -15.84 -2.70
N PHE A 134 11.23 -16.44 -3.64
CA PHE A 134 12.16 -17.52 -3.34
C PHE A 134 13.52 -16.93 -2.94
N THR A 135 13.79 -16.85 -1.64
CA THR A 135 15.17 -16.70 -1.17
C THR A 135 15.86 -18.05 -1.34
N LYS A 136 16.86 -18.10 -2.22
CA LYS A 136 17.68 -19.30 -2.38
C LYS A 136 18.47 -19.47 -1.09
N SER A 137 18.11 -20.46 -0.27
CA SER A 137 18.90 -20.83 0.91
C SER A 137 20.28 -21.27 0.43
N THR A 138 21.30 -20.47 0.73
CA THR A 138 22.69 -20.85 0.49
C THR A 138 23.06 -21.94 1.49
N SER A 139 23.15 -23.18 1.00
CA SER A 139 23.78 -24.32 1.70
C SER A 139 25.30 -24.23 1.60
#